data_AF-B7PT37-F1
#
_entry.id   AF-B7PT37-F1
#
_cell.length_a   1.000
_cell.length_b   1.000
_cell.length_c   1.000
_cell.angle_alpha   90.00
_cell.angle_beta   90.00
_cell.angle_gamma   90.00
#
_symmetry.space_group_name_H-M   'P 1'
#
loop_
_entity.id
_entity.type
_entity.pdbx_description
1 polymer ?
#
loop_
_entity_poly.entity_id
_entity_poly.type
_entity_poly.pdbx_seq_one_letter_code
_entity_poly.pdbx_strand_id
1 'polypeptide(L)'
;DEPKKQSREDWRKAKELEEARKAGTAPAAVDEEGKDINPHIPQYISSAPWYFGAKGPTLKHQRPQPEKQREFSQINDYYSRGEFVSRRASKYRKGACENCGALTHKKKDCLEVIQHMQSLFIDSYICYAPCNYLPSLKLDYDGKRDRWNGFDPACYHGVIEEYRKVEEVRGVVDDSEDEVDGDEDKYADNADMPGTKVDSKQRITVRNLRIREDVAKYLRNLDPNSAYYDPKTRSMRDNPYKNSNKTPEE
;
A
#
# COMPACT_ATOMS: atom_id res chain seq x y z
N ASP A 1 -40.85 16.02 22.00
CA ASP A 1 -41.38 14.68 22.31
C ASP A 1 -40.60 14.07 23.45
N GLU A 2 -41.18 14.08 24.65
CA GLU A 2 -40.59 13.38 25.79
C GLU A 2 -40.63 11.86 25.57
N PRO A 3 -39.56 11.11 25.88
CA PRO A 3 -39.55 9.68 25.73
C PRO A 3 -40.58 9.05 26.68
N LYS A 4 -41.63 8.43 26.12
CA LYS A 4 -42.58 7.62 26.91
C LYS A 4 -41.82 6.53 27.65
N LYS A 5 -42.00 6.45 28.98
CA LYS A 5 -41.45 5.36 29.80
C LYS A 5 -41.96 4.02 29.25
N GLN A 6 -41.03 3.13 28.86
CA GLN A 6 -41.39 1.77 28.47
C GLN A 6 -42.13 1.07 29.61
N SER A 7 -43.19 0.33 29.28
CA SER A 7 -43.85 -0.52 30.26
C SER A 7 -42.92 -1.67 30.66
N ARG A 8 -43.09 -2.21 31.89
CA ARG A 8 -42.30 -3.36 32.36
C ARG A 8 -42.41 -4.57 31.43
N GLU A 9 -43.56 -4.72 30.78
CA GLU A 9 -43.82 -5.78 29.81
C GLU A 9 -43.02 -5.57 28.52
N ASP A 10 -42.95 -4.34 28.02
CA ASP A 10 -42.17 -4.01 26.81
C ASP A 10 -40.67 -4.21 27.03
N TRP A 11 -40.17 -3.87 28.23
CA TRP A 11 -38.77 -4.15 28.59
C TRP A 11 -38.47 -5.65 28.64
N ARG A 12 -39.38 -6.44 29.22
CA ARG A 12 -39.24 -7.91 29.25
C ARG A 12 -39.26 -8.49 27.84
N LYS A 13 -40.21 -8.06 27.00
CA LYS A 13 -40.29 -8.46 25.58
C LYS A 13 -39.04 -8.08 24.80
N ALA A 14 -38.47 -6.89 25.02
CA ALA A 14 -37.24 -6.46 24.35
C ALA A 14 -36.04 -7.33 24.74
N LYS A 15 -35.92 -7.70 26.02
CA LYS A 15 -34.86 -8.59 26.50
C LYS A 15 -35.03 -10.02 25.99
N GLU A 16 -36.25 -10.55 25.99
CA GLU A 16 -36.57 -11.87 25.42
C GLU A 16 -36.28 -11.91 23.92
N LEU A 17 -36.59 -10.81 23.20
CA LEU A 17 -36.26 -10.66 21.78
C LEU A 17 -34.73 -10.64 21.55
N GLU A 18 -33.98 -9.95 22.41
CA GLU A 18 -32.51 -9.93 22.35
C GLU A 18 -31.91 -11.31 22.63
N GLU A 19 -32.40 -12.02 23.65
CA GLU A 19 -31.99 -13.38 23.96
C GLU A 19 -32.33 -14.35 22.81
N ALA A 20 -33.51 -14.22 22.22
CA ALA A 20 -33.92 -15.00 21.05
C ALA A 20 -33.07 -14.69 19.80
N ARG A 21 -32.68 -13.43 19.60
CA ARG A 21 -31.75 -13.02 18.54
C ARG A 21 -30.36 -13.58 18.76
N LYS A 22 -29.88 -13.54 20.00
CA LYS A 22 -28.59 -14.11 20.40
C LYS A 22 -28.57 -15.63 20.27
N ALA A 23 -29.73 -16.28 20.43
CA ALA A 23 -29.90 -17.70 20.18
C ALA A 23 -30.08 -18.05 18.69
N GLY A 24 -30.20 -17.06 17.79
CA GLY A 24 -30.41 -17.27 16.35
C GLY A 24 -31.85 -17.65 15.96
N THR A 25 -32.80 -17.60 16.89
CA THR A 25 -34.21 -17.94 16.65
C THR A 25 -35.00 -16.77 16.05
N ALA A 26 -34.56 -15.53 16.31
CA ALA A 26 -35.18 -14.31 15.80
C ALA A 26 -34.25 -13.55 14.84
N PRO A 27 -34.79 -12.87 13.80
CA PRO A 27 -33.99 -12.10 12.86
C PRO A 27 -33.28 -10.94 13.55
N ALA A 28 -32.10 -10.59 13.03
CA ALA A 28 -31.29 -9.48 13.51
C ALA A 28 -32.04 -8.14 13.40
N ALA A 29 -31.60 -7.15 14.17
CA ALA A 29 -32.09 -5.79 13.99
C ALA A 29 -31.48 -5.20 12.71
N VAL A 30 -32.30 -4.62 11.85
CA VAL A 30 -31.84 -4.01 10.59
C VAL A 30 -31.61 -2.52 10.83
N ASP A 31 -30.49 -1.99 10.34
CA ASP A 31 -30.19 -0.56 10.40
C ASP A 31 -30.90 0.24 9.30
N GLU A 32 -30.67 1.55 9.26
CA GLU A 32 -31.22 2.45 8.23
C GLU A 32 -30.68 2.16 6.80
N GLU A 33 -29.55 1.46 6.67
CA GLU A 33 -28.92 1.07 5.41
C GLU A 33 -29.35 -0.34 4.95
N GLY A 34 -30.22 -1.01 5.70
CA GLY A 34 -30.64 -2.38 5.42
C GLY A 34 -29.63 -3.45 5.85
N LYS A 35 -28.61 -3.10 6.65
CA LYS A 35 -27.60 -4.01 7.17
C LYS A 35 -28.03 -4.57 8.52
N ASP A 36 -27.77 -5.86 8.68
CA ASP A 36 -28.05 -6.56 9.93
C ASP A 36 -27.04 -6.17 11.02
N ILE A 37 -27.56 -5.75 12.17
CA ILE A 37 -26.78 -5.50 13.39
C ILE A 37 -26.63 -6.84 14.12
N ASN A 38 -25.38 -7.28 14.25
CA ASN A 38 -25.08 -8.53 14.94
C ASN A 38 -25.59 -8.50 16.40
N PRO A 39 -26.49 -9.43 16.79
CA PRO A 39 -27.06 -9.52 18.14
C PRO A 39 -26.04 -9.77 19.26
N HIS A 40 -24.83 -10.23 18.93
CA HIS A 40 -23.76 -10.45 19.90
C HIS A 40 -22.96 -9.19 20.24
N ILE A 41 -23.23 -8.05 19.59
CA ILE A 41 -22.63 -6.76 19.94
C ILE A 41 -23.22 -6.32 21.29
N PRO A 42 -22.40 -6.07 22.32
CA PRO A 42 -22.89 -5.60 23.62
C PRO A 42 -23.75 -4.34 23.50
N GLN A 43 -24.80 -4.25 24.32
CA GLN A 43 -25.79 -3.17 24.28
C GLN A 43 -25.16 -1.76 24.32
N TYR A 44 -24.09 -1.56 25.09
CA TYR A 44 -23.42 -0.25 25.21
C TYR A 44 -22.70 0.20 23.93
N ILE A 45 -22.37 -0.71 23.01
CA ILE A 45 -21.77 -0.38 21.71
C ILE A 45 -22.86 -0.11 20.68
N SER A 46 -23.92 -0.94 20.68
CA SER A 46 -25.02 -0.85 19.70
C SER A 46 -26.00 0.29 19.99
N SER A 47 -26.14 0.71 21.24
CA SER A 47 -26.99 1.85 21.60
C SER A 47 -26.37 3.15 21.11
N ALA A 48 -27.03 3.82 20.17
CA ALA A 48 -26.66 5.18 19.75
C ALA A 48 -26.94 6.16 20.91
N PRO A 49 -25.95 6.94 21.36
CA PRO A 49 -26.16 7.94 22.40
C PRO A 49 -27.14 9.04 21.96
N TRP A 50 -27.80 9.68 22.93
CA TRP A 50 -28.84 10.70 22.68
C TRP A 50 -28.36 11.88 21.80
N TYR A 51 -27.09 12.28 21.92
CA TYR A 51 -26.51 13.39 21.15
C TYR A 51 -26.28 13.07 19.68
N PHE A 52 -26.31 11.78 19.29
CA PHE A 52 -26.19 11.37 17.89
C PHE A 52 -27.50 11.56 17.12
N GLY A 53 -28.65 11.67 17.82
CA GLY A 53 -29.94 11.99 17.20
C GLY A 53 -30.56 10.87 16.37
N ALA A 54 -30.04 9.63 16.45
CA ALA A 54 -30.64 8.48 15.77
C ALA A 54 -31.94 8.04 16.46
N LYS A 55 -32.98 7.81 15.66
CA LYS A 55 -34.30 7.35 16.14
C LYS A 55 -34.43 5.81 16.19
N GLY A 56 -33.47 5.09 15.60
CA GLY A 56 -33.48 3.64 15.47
C GLY A 56 -32.15 2.98 15.82
N PRO A 57 -32.10 1.63 15.80
CA PRO A 57 -30.87 0.88 16.03
C PRO A 57 -29.91 1.14 14.86
N THR A 58 -28.72 1.68 15.16
CA THR A 58 -27.71 2.02 14.15
C THR A 58 -26.32 1.85 14.74
N LEU A 59 -25.35 1.52 13.89
CA LEU A 59 -23.93 1.44 14.26
C LEU A 59 -23.11 2.59 13.64
N LYS A 60 -23.78 3.60 13.06
CA LYS A 60 -23.11 4.74 12.39
C LYS A 60 -22.26 5.58 13.36
N HIS A 61 -22.63 5.68 14.64
CA HIS A 61 -21.86 6.42 15.66
C HIS A 61 -20.51 5.79 16.00
N GLN A 62 -20.33 4.49 15.67
CA GLN A 62 -19.06 3.78 15.85
C GLN A 62 -18.14 3.88 14.62
N ARG A 63 -18.62 4.43 13.49
CA ARG A 63 -17.76 4.68 12.34
C ARG A 63 -16.74 5.79 12.64
N PRO A 64 -15.58 5.80 11.98
CA PRO A 64 -14.57 6.84 12.19
C PRO A 64 -15.16 8.26 12.06
N GLN A 65 -15.05 9.04 13.13
CA GLN A 65 -15.64 10.39 13.20
C GLN A 65 -14.87 11.38 12.32
N PRO A 66 -15.53 12.24 11.54
CA PRO A 66 -14.86 13.15 10.62
C PRO A 66 -13.94 14.15 11.34
N GLU A 67 -14.29 14.58 12.55
CA GLU A 67 -13.45 15.48 13.36
C GLU A 67 -12.11 14.87 13.81
N LYS A 68 -12.02 13.54 13.91
CA LYS A 68 -10.79 12.81 14.28
C LYS A 68 -10.00 12.36 13.06
N GLN A 69 -10.63 12.33 11.89
CA GLN A 69 -9.96 12.01 10.64
C GLN A 69 -9.04 13.17 10.28
N ARG A 70 -7.74 12.88 10.21
CA ARG A 70 -6.73 13.84 9.78
C ARG A 70 -6.65 13.78 8.26
N GLU A 71 -6.62 14.95 7.63
CA GLU A 71 -6.34 15.06 6.20
C GLU A 71 -4.83 15.01 5.98
N PHE A 72 -4.40 14.01 5.21
CA PHE A 72 -3.01 13.81 4.83
C PHE A 72 -2.80 14.15 3.35
N SER A 73 -1.60 14.64 3.03
CA SER A 73 -1.14 14.83 1.66
C SER A 73 -0.92 13.47 0.98
N GLN A 74 -1.09 13.41 -0.35
CA GLN A 74 -0.96 12.17 -1.10
C GLN A 74 0.52 11.76 -1.25
N ILE A 75 0.76 10.51 -1.65
CA ILE A 75 2.13 9.99 -1.88
C ILE A 75 2.92 10.78 -2.91
N ASN A 76 2.23 11.36 -3.90
CA ASN A 76 2.84 12.17 -4.95
C ASN A 76 3.07 13.64 -4.54
N ASP A 77 2.54 14.06 -3.39
CA ASP A 77 2.72 15.41 -2.88
C ASP A 77 4.01 15.48 -2.05
N TYR A 78 5.08 15.97 -2.66
CA TYR A 78 6.36 16.19 -2.00
C TYR A 78 6.81 17.66 -2.14
N TYR A 79 7.83 18.02 -1.38
CA TYR A 79 8.39 19.37 -1.45
C TYR A 79 9.12 19.57 -2.78
N SER A 80 8.73 20.56 -3.58
CA SER A 80 9.47 20.95 -4.78
C SER A 80 10.93 21.27 -4.44
N ARG A 81 11.87 20.53 -5.03
CA ARG A 81 13.32 20.73 -4.87
C ARG A 81 13.92 21.22 -6.19
N GLY A 82 14.82 22.20 -6.12
CA GLY A 82 15.57 22.66 -7.29
C GLY A 82 14.76 23.43 -8.35
N GLU A 83 13.49 23.74 -8.09
CA GLU A 83 12.69 24.59 -8.97
C GLU A 83 13.10 26.06 -8.83
N PHE A 84 13.79 26.56 -9.85
CA PHE A 84 14.12 27.98 -9.97
C PHE A 84 13.15 28.67 -10.90
N VAL A 85 12.73 29.89 -10.55
CA VAL A 85 11.96 30.73 -11.48
C VAL A 85 12.86 31.04 -12.67
N SER A 86 12.40 30.76 -13.89
CA SER A 86 13.18 30.94 -15.13
C SER A 86 13.65 32.38 -15.38
N ARG A 87 13.05 33.36 -14.71
CA ARG A 87 13.42 34.77 -14.80
C ARG A 87 14.13 35.24 -13.54
N ARG A 88 15.39 35.64 -13.69
CA ARG A 88 16.17 36.34 -12.67
C ARG A 88 15.61 37.76 -12.49
N ALA A 89 15.48 38.20 -11.23
CA ALA A 89 15.20 39.61 -10.98
C ALA A 89 16.44 40.45 -11.33
N SER A 90 16.25 41.53 -12.07
CA SER A 90 17.36 42.40 -12.50
C SER A 90 17.76 43.44 -11.46
N LYS A 91 16.99 43.60 -10.38
CA LYS A 91 17.19 44.60 -9.33
C LYS A 91 16.84 44.01 -7.97
N TYR A 92 17.59 44.45 -6.97
CA TYR A 92 17.31 44.10 -5.58
C TYR A 92 15.91 44.58 -5.15
N ARG A 93 15.17 43.73 -4.44
CA ARG A 93 13.84 44.04 -3.87
C ARG A 93 13.96 44.25 -2.37
N LYS A 94 13.29 45.28 -1.84
CA LYS A 94 13.28 45.54 -0.39
C LYS A 94 12.69 44.34 0.36
N GLY A 95 13.39 43.88 1.40
CA GLY A 95 13.01 42.70 2.18
C GLY A 95 13.57 41.37 1.65
N ALA A 96 14.34 41.39 0.56
CA ALA A 96 15.09 40.22 0.12
C ALA A 96 16.34 39.99 0.98
N CYS A 97 16.96 38.83 0.83
CA CYS A 97 18.25 38.48 1.40
C CYS A 97 19.33 39.42 0.85
N GLU A 98 20.08 40.08 1.72
CA GLU A 98 21.15 41.00 1.33
C GLU A 98 22.27 40.29 0.55
N ASN A 99 22.52 39.01 0.81
CA ASN A 99 23.58 38.24 0.16
C ASN A 99 23.21 37.85 -1.28
N CYS A 100 22.13 37.09 -1.46
CA CYS A 100 21.77 36.47 -2.76
C CYS A 100 20.56 37.14 -3.46
N GLY A 101 19.86 38.06 -2.81
CA GLY A 101 18.69 38.74 -3.39
C GLY A 101 17.38 37.94 -3.41
N ALA A 102 17.31 36.79 -2.72
CA ALA A 102 16.10 35.95 -2.62
C ALA A 102 15.06 36.51 -1.63
N LEU A 103 13.76 36.37 -1.90
CA LEU A 103 12.68 36.82 -1.00
C LEU A 103 12.27 35.78 0.07
N THR A 104 12.69 34.53 -0.07
CA THR A 104 12.20 33.41 0.77
C THR A 104 12.89 33.30 2.12
N HIS A 105 14.09 33.86 2.28
CA HIS A 105 14.90 33.70 3.49
C HIS A 105 15.69 34.97 3.81
N LYS A 106 16.25 35.02 5.02
CA LYS A 106 17.10 36.11 5.50
C LYS A 106 18.58 35.79 5.26
N LYS A 107 19.45 36.80 5.35
CA LYS A 107 20.91 36.67 5.19
C LYS A 107 21.56 35.55 6.03
N LYS A 108 21.09 35.35 7.27
CA LYS A 108 21.63 34.33 8.18
C LYS A 108 21.35 32.90 7.73
N ASP A 109 20.23 32.69 7.05
CA ASP A 109 19.76 31.38 6.59
C ASP A 109 20.03 31.20 5.08
N CYS A 110 20.98 31.99 4.55
CA CYS A 110 21.34 31.96 3.14
C CYS A 110 22.21 30.73 2.84
N LEU A 111 21.82 29.97 1.83
CA LEU A 111 22.55 28.78 1.38
C LEU A 111 23.71 29.14 0.43
N GLU A 112 23.71 30.36 -0.11
CA GLU A 112 24.80 30.86 -0.93
C GLU A 112 25.97 31.31 -0.06
N VAL A 113 27.18 31.12 -0.58
CA VAL A 113 28.41 31.59 0.07
C VAL A 113 28.28 33.09 0.37
N ILE A 114 28.70 33.49 1.57
CA ILE A 114 28.70 34.90 1.97
C ILE A 114 29.66 35.66 1.07
N GLN A 115 29.12 36.53 0.23
CA GLN A 115 29.89 37.37 -0.67
C GLN A 115 30.48 38.56 0.09
N HIS A 116 31.69 38.98 -0.29
CA HIS A 116 32.29 40.22 0.21
C HIS A 116 31.47 41.44 -0.20
N MET A 117 31.01 41.47 -1.46
CA MET A 117 30.06 42.46 -1.96
C MET A 117 28.69 41.82 -2.15
N GLN A 118 27.71 42.35 -1.46
CA GLN A 118 26.37 41.78 -1.33
C GLN A 118 25.43 42.23 -2.47
N SER A 119 24.41 41.42 -2.76
CA SER A 119 23.36 41.75 -3.72
C SER A 119 22.59 43.04 -3.38
N LEU A 120 22.62 43.51 -2.12
CA LEU A 120 22.10 44.83 -1.73
C LEU A 120 22.76 45.97 -2.51
N PHE A 121 24.08 45.85 -2.77
CA PHE A 121 24.89 46.91 -3.37
C PHE A 121 25.13 46.71 -4.86
N ILE A 122 25.13 45.46 -5.34
CA ILE A 122 25.43 45.13 -6.73
C ILE A 122 24.38 44.13 -7.25
N ASP A 123 23.61 44.56 -8.24
CA ASP A 123 22.52 43.78 -8.84
C ASP A 123 23.00 42.53 -9.62
N SER A 124 24.30 42.40 -9.92
CA SER A 124 24.86 41.25 -10.63
C SER A 124 24.86 39.95 -9.80
N TYR A 125 24.83 40.06 -8.47
CA TYR A 125 24.85 38.92 -7.55
C TYR A 125 23.45 38.42 -7.16
N ILE A 126 22.40 38.89 -7.85
CA ILE A 126 21.04 38.39 -7.65
C ILE A 126 20.95 36.98 -8.25
N CYS A 127 20.76 35.99 -7.39
CA CYS A 127 20.60 34.61 -7.82
C CYS A 127 19.25 34.39 -8.52
N TYR A 128 19.16 33.30 -9.30
CA TYR A 128 17.87 32.71 -9.62
C TYR A 128 17.29 32.17 -8.32
N ALA A 129 16.52 32.98 -7.62
CA ALA A 129 15.94 32.57 -6.36
C ALA A 129 14.59 31.87 -6.61
N PRO A 130 14.31 30.73 -5.96
CA PRO A 130 12.95 30.23 -5.87
C PRO A 130 12.14 31.31 -5.16
N CYS A 131 11.19 31.93 -5.87
CA CYS A 131 10.27 32.91 -5.28
C CYS A 131 9.01 32.24 -4.70
N ASN A 132 8.93 30.90 -4.82
CA ASN A 132 7.78 30.13 -4.41
C ASN A 132 7.95 29.66 -2.97
N TYR A 133 6.89 29.81 -2.18
CA TYR A 133 6.78 29.23 -0.86
C TYR A 133 6.63 27.71 -0.98
N LEU A 134 7.32 26.97 -0.12
CA LEU A 134 7.15 25.52 -0.05
C LEU A 134 5.72 25.17 0.42
N PRO A 135 5.08 24.14 -0.16
CA PRO A 135 3.76 23.71 0.28
C PRO A 135 3.81 23.16 1.72
N SER A 136 2.74 23.38 2.50
CA SER A 136 2.59 22.83 3.84
C SER A 136 2.00 21.42 3.80
N LEU A 137 2.87 20.43 3.63
CA LEU A 137 2.48 19.02 3.58
C LEU A 137 2.17 18.46 4.97
N LYS A 138 1.02 17.78 5.10
CA LYS A 138 0.64 17.05 6.30
C LYS A 138 0.82 15.57 6.02
N LEU A 139 1.94 15.01 6.48
CA LEU A 139 2.27 13.60 6.29
C LEU A 139 2.09 12.80 7.58
N ASP A 140 1.83 11.50 7.42
CA ASP A 140 1.81 10.51 8.49
C ASP A 140 3.22 10.24 9.07
N TYR A 141 3.29 9.41 10.11
CA TYR A 141 4.56 8.97 10.70
C TYR A 141 5.47 8.32 9.64
N ASP A 142 4.88 7.44 8.82
CA ASP A 142 5.59 6.73 7.75
C ASP A 142 5.92 7.69 6.60
N GLY A 143 4.97 8.52 6.15
CA GLY A 143 5.21 9.50 5.08
C GLY A 143 6.32 10.51 5.40
N LYS A 144 6.48 10.92 6.67
CA LYS A 144 7.59 11.79 7.10
C LYS A 144 8.95 11.09 7.11
N ARG A 145 8.97 9.76 7.31
CA ARG A 145 10.19 8.95 7.41
C ARG A 145 10.47 8.13 6.17
N ASP A 146 9.63 8.24 5.16
CA ASP A 146 9.82 7.54 3.92
C ASP A 146 11.14 7.98 3.28
N ARG A 147 12.06 7.02 3.17
CA ARG A 147 13.38 7.22 2.58
C ARG A 147 13.27 7.64 1.11
N TRP A 148 12.20 7.23 0.44
CA TRP A 148 11.97 7.45 -0.99
C TRP A 148 11.01 8.60 -1.26
N ASN A 149 10.78 9.48 -0.29
CA ASN A 149 9.94 10.66 -0.49
C ASN A 149 10.52 11.60 -1.57
N GLY A 150 9.75 11.87 -2.62
CA GLY A 150 10.19 12.65 -3.78
C GLY A 150 11.06 11.87 -4.77
N PHE A 151 11.00 10.53 -4.77
CA PHE A 151 11.66 9.71 -5.78
C PHE A 151 11.00 9.88 -7.15
N ASP A 152 11.79 10.25 -8.16
CA ASP A 152 11.35 10.28 -9.55
C ASP A 152 11.41 8.86 -10.14
N PRO A 153 10.29 8.28 -10.61
CA PRO A 153 10.28 6.98 -11.28
C PRO A 153 11.27 6.89 -12.46
N ALA A 154 11.59 8.01 -13.11
CA ALA A 154 12.55 8.02 -14.21
C ALA A 154 13.98 7.68 -13.78
N CYS A 155 14.36 7.95 -12.52
CA CYS A 155 15.68 7.59 -12.00
C CYS A 155 15.90 6.07 -11.96
N TYR A 156 14.82 5.26 -11.92
CA TYR A 156 14.93 3.81 -11.94
C TYR A 156 15.46 3.26 -13.29
N HIS A 157 15.38 4.05 -14.37
CA HIS A 157 15.95 3.66 -15.67
C HIS A 157 17.46 3.41 -15.61
N GLY A 158 18.21 4.14 -14.78
CA GLY A 158 19.65 3.90 -14.62
C GLY A 158 19.96 2.49 -14.09
N VAL A 159 19.13 1.99 -13.17
CA VAL A 159 19.24 0.62 -12.65
C VAL A 159 18.96 -0.39 -13.76
N ILE A 160 17.93 -0.17 -14.59
CA ILE A 160 17.61 -1.04 -15.72
C ILE A 160 18.78 -1.11 -16.71
N GLU A 161 19.43 0.03 -17.00
CA GLU A 161 20.60 0.07 -17.88
C GLU A 161 21.81 -0.66 -17.30
N GLU A 162 22.03 -0.59 -15.98
CA GLU A 162 23.06 -1.35 -15.30
C GLU A 162 22.83 -2.86 -15.43
N TYR A 163 21.61 -3.34 -15.15
CA TYR A 163 21.26 -4.75 -15.33
C TYR A 163 21.41 -5.21 -16.78
N ARG A 164 21.03 -4.36 -17.75
CA ARG A 164 21.21 -4.66 -19.17
C ARG A 164 22.68 -4.88 -19.54
N LYS A 165 23.60 -4.06 -19.00
CA LYS A 165 25.05 -4.24 -19.21
C LYS A 165 25.56 -5.51 -18.54
N VAL A 166 25.06 -5.84 -17.35
CA VAL A 166 25.41 -7.08 -16.65
C VAL A 166 24.96 -8.31 -17.43
N GLU A 167 23.75 -8.29 -18.01
CA GLU A 167 23.25 -9.36 -18.88
C GLU A 167 24.07 -9.50 -20.17
N GLU A 168 24.49 -8.40 -20.79
CA GLU A 168 25.37 -8.42 -21.97
C GLU A 168 26.71 -9.08 -21.65
N VAL A 169 27.36 -8.69 -20.55
CA VAL A 169 28.62 -9.31 -20.12
C VAL A 169 28.40 -10.78 -19.76
N ARG A 170 27.31 -11.11 -19.07
CA ARG A 170 26.99 -12.49 -18.73
C ARG A 170 26.74 -13.35 -19.97
N GLY A 171 26.05 -12.82 -20.98
CA GLY A 171 25.85 -13.51 -22.25
C GLY A 171 27.15 -13.75 -23.01
N VAL A 172 28.08 -12.78 -23.02
CA VAL A 172 29.40 -12.96 -23.63
C VAL A 172 30.23 -14.00 -22.88
N VAL A 173 30.15 -14.04 -21.54
CA VAL A 173 30.85 -15.06 -20.74
C VAL A 173 30.29 -16.45 -21.05
N ASP A 174 28.97 -16.60 -21.11
CA ASP A 174 28.28 -17.85 -21.49
C ASP A 174 28.71 -18.32 -22.90
N ASP A 175 28.65 -17.44 -23.92
CA ASP A 175 29.11 -17.74 -25.28
C ASP A 175 30.61 -18.11 -25.34
N SER A 176 31.45 -17.47 -24.51
CA SER A 176 32.89 -17.76 -24.46
C SER A 176 33.22 -19.05 -23.71
N GLU A 177 32.33 -19.52 -22.83
CA GLU A 177 32.44 -20.82 -22.16
C GLU A 177 31.94 -21.94 -23.09
N ASP A 178 30.88 -21.71 -23.87
CA ASP A 178 30.35 -22.64 -24.87
C ASP A 178 31.28 -22.85 -26.09
N GLU A 179 32.12 -21.87 -26.47
CA GLU A 179 33.15 -22.07 -27.51
C GLU A 179 34.32 -22.99 -27.06
N VAL A 180 34.44 -23.29 -25.76
CA VAL A 180 35.50 -24.17 -25.21
C VAL A 180 34.99 -25.59 -24.91
N ASP A 181 33.68 -25.79 -24.74
CA ASP A 181 33.04 -27.10 -24.56
C ASP A 181 32.42 -27.62 -25.86
N GLY A 182 33.27 -27.83 -26.87
CA GLY A 182 32.93 -28.71 -27.99
C GLY A 182 32.88 -30.17 -27.52
N ASP A 183 31.78 -30.61 -26.90
CA ASP A 183 31.41 -32.05 -26.82
C ASP A 183 30.00 -32.31 -26.20
N GLU A 184 28.98 -31.50 -26.52
CA GLU A 184 27.58 -31.84 -26.17
C GLU A 184 26.90 -32.65 -27.29
N ASP A 185 27.35 -33.88 -27.50
CA ASP A 185 26.55 -34.91 -28.21
C ASP A 185 26.94 -36.37 -27.87
N LYS A 186 27.89 -36.60 -26.93
CA LYS A 186 28.45 -37.94 -26.71
C LYS A 186 27.90 -38.72 -25.49
N TYR A 187 27.08 -38.11 -24.64
CA TYR A 187 26.70 -38.72 -23.36
C TYR A 187 25.21 -38.60 -22.96
N ALA A 188 24.29 -38.40 -23.91
CA ALA A 188 22.86 -38.42 -23.58
C ALA A 188 22.19 -39.80 -23.69
N ASP A 189 22.79 -40.78 -24.38
CA ASP A 189 22.01 -41.97 -24.81
C ASP A 189 22.51 -43.34 -24.30
N ASN A 190 23.51 -43.40 -23.41
CA ASN A 190 23.96 -44.68 -22.84
C ASN A 190 24.50 -44.56 -21.41
N ALA A 191 23.63 -44.36 -20.42
CA ALA A 191 23.96 -44.66 -19.02
C ALA A 191 22.71 -44.83 -18.15
N ASP A 192 21.94 -45.89 -18.38
CA ASP A 192 21.40 -46.59 -17.21
C ASP A 192 22.63 -47.15 -16.48
N MET A 193 23.05 -46.47 -15.40
CA MET A 193 24.28 -46.75 -14.67
C MET A 193 23.95 -47.54 -13.40
N PRO A 194 23.77 -48.88 -13.46
CA PRO A 194 23.60 -49.68 -12.27
C PRO A 194 24.95 -49.79 -11.55
N GLY A 195 25.16 -48.96 -10.52
CA GLY A 195 26.39 -49.08 -9.73
C GLY A 195 26.76 -47.91 -8.84
N THR A 196 26.13 -46.75 -8.97
CA THR A 196 26.31 -45.69 -7.97
C THR A 196 25.53 -46.04 -6.72
N LYS A 197 26.26 -46.47 -5.68
CA LYS A 197 25.73 -46.55 -4.31
C LYS A 197 25.28 -45.15 -3.94
N VAL A 198 23.99 -44.90 -4.12
CA VAL A 198 23.26 -43.72 -3.70
C VAL A 198 23.26 -43.69 -2.18
N ASP A 199 24.32 -43.11 -1.59
CA ASP A 199 24.30 -42.72 -0.19
C ASP A 199 23.17 -41.69 0.00
N SER A 200 22.02 -42.23 0.40
CA SER A 200 20.71 -41.57 0.44
C SER A 200 20.59 -40.51 1.54
N LYS A 201 21.69 -40.18 2.23
CA LYS A 201 21.73 -39.34 3.43
C LYS A 201 22.28 -37.93 3.22
N GLN A 202 22.90 -37.61 2.08
CA GLN A 202 23.46 -36.27 1.82
C GLN A 202 23.03 -35.63 0.49
N ARG A 203 22.14 -36.28 -0.27
CA ARG A 203 21.60 -35.75 -1.52
C ARG A 203 20.43 -34.79 -1.26
N ILE A 204 20.76 -33.53 -0.97
CA ILE A 204 19.92 -32.33 -1.15
C ILE A 204 18.47 -32.53 -0.66
N THR A 205 18.28 -32.57 0.66
CA THR A 205 16.99 -32.87 1.30
C THR A 205 16.15 -31.61 1.57
N VAL A 206 16.09 -30.67 0.63
CA VAL A 206 15.06 -29.61 0.64
C VAL A 206 14.52 -29.41 -0.78
N ARG A 207 13.99 -30.48 -1.39
CA ARG A 207 12.98 -30.25 -2.43
C ARG A 207 11.83 -29.55 -1.72
N ASN A 208 11.44 -28.37 -2.20
CA ASN A 208 10.27 -27.67 -1.68
C ASN A 208 9.11 -28.68 -1.60
N LEU A 209 8.55 -28.87 -0.39
CA LEU A 209 7.52 -29.88 -0.14
C LEU A 209 6.25 -29.64 -0.96
N ARG A 210 6.07 -28.41 -1.44
CA ARG A 210 4.98 -28.04 -2.32
C ARG A 210 5.33 -28.42 -3.76
N ILE A 211 4.51 -29.30 -4.31
CA ILE A 211 4.47 -29.65 -5.73
C ILE A 211 4.10 -28.38 -6.52
N ARG A 212 4.88 -28.04 -7.56
CA ARG A 212 4.69 -26.80 -8.33
C ARG A 212 3.59 -26.94 -9.37
N GLU A 213 3.40 -28.16 -9.85
CA GLU A 213 2.40 -28.60 -10.83
C GLU A 213 0.97 -28.48 -10.25
N ASP A 214 0.83 -28.67 -8.93
CA ASP A 214 -0.45 -28.54 -8.24
C ASP A 214 -0.78 -27.07 -7.93
N VAL A 215 -1.62 -26.48 -8.77
CA VAL A 215 -2.17 -25.13 -8.54
C VAL A 215 -3.09 -25.15 -7.31
N ALA A 216 -2.88 -24.19 -6.40
CA ALA A 216 -3.72 -24.06 -5.22
C ALA A 216 -5.17 -23.74 -5.61
N LYS A 217 -6.14 -24.32 -4.89
CA LYS A 217 -7.57 -24.22 -5.26
C LYS A 217 -8.10 -22.79 -5.36
N TYR A 218 -7.65 -21.88 -4.49
CA TYR A 218 -8.04 -20.46 -4.50
C TYR A 218 -7.33 -19.64 -5.60
N LEU A 219 -6.34 -20.20 -6.30
CA LEU A 219 -5.69 -19.56 -7.45
C LEU A 219 -6.29 -20.02 -8.78
N ARG A 220 -7.25 -20.95 -8.77
CA ARG A 220 -7.93 -21.41 -9.99
C ARG A 220 -8.74 -20.30 -10.66
N ASN A 221 -9.34 -19.42 -9.85
CA ASN A 221 -10.02 -18.21 -10.31
C ASN A 221 -9.69 -17.05 -9.34
N LEU A 222 -9.20 -15.94 -9.88
CA LEU A 222 -8.80 -14.75 -9.10
C LEU A 222 -9.97 -13.78 -8.84
N ASP A 223 -11.12 -14.02 -9.46
CA ASP A 223 -12.31 -13.21 -9.23
C ASP A 223 -12.78 -13.37 -7.76
N PRO A 224 -12.95 -12.27 -7.00
CA PRO A 224 -13.33 -12.34 -5.58
C PRO A 224 -14.67 -13.03 -5.30
N ASN A 225 -15.56 -13.05 -6.29
CA ASN A 225 -16.91 -13.61 -6.20
C ASN A 225 -17.05 -15.00 -6.85
N SER A 226 -15.93 -15.67 -7.15
CA SER A 226 -15.93 -16.97 -7.85
C SER A 226 -16.46 -18.11 -6.98
N ALA A 227 -15.62 -18.68 -6.13
CA ALA A 227 -15.96 -19.76 -5.23
C ALA A 227 -15.30 -19.53 -3.86
N TYR A 228 -16.05 -19.82 -2.80
CA TYR A 228 -15.53 -19.70 -1.44
C TYR A 228 -14.56 -20.84 -1.12
N TYR A 229 -13.32 -20.47 -0.85
CA TYR A 229 -12.29 -21.35 -0.31
C TYR A 229 -12.18 -21.15 1.20
N ASP A 230 -12.39 -22.21 1.99
CA ASP A 230 -12.12 -22.17 3.43
C ASP A 230 -10.64 -22.51 3.70
N PRO A 231 -9.80 -21.53 4.11
CA PRO A 231 -8.39 -21.77 4.37
C PRO A 231 -8.13 -22.65 5.59
N LYS A 232 -9.10 -22.81 6.50
CA LYS A 232 -8.96 -23.62 7.71
C LYS A 232 -9.02 -25.11 7.38
N THR A 233 -10.00 -25.51 6.58
CA THR A 233 -10.21 -26.92 6.17
C THR A 233 -9.57 -27.25 4.82
N ARG A 234 -9.09 -26.24 4.08
CA ARG A 234 -8.50 -26.36 2.72
C ARG A 234 -9.46 -26.96 1.69
N SER A 235 -10.74 -26.65 1.85
CA SER A 235 -11.82 -27.13 0.98
C SER A 235 -12.41 -25.97 0.17
N MET A 236 -12.72 -26.24 -1.11
CA MET A 236 -13.58 -25.40 -1.93
C MET A 236 -15.00 -25.95 -1.79
N ARG A 237 -15.98 -25.07 -1.58
CA ARG A 237 -17.40 -25.49 -1.54
C ARG A 237 -18.01 -25.62 -2.92
N ASP A 238 -17.56 -24.79 -3.84
CA ASP A 238 -18.13 -24.63 -5.17
C ASP A 238 -17.05 -24.76 -6.24
N ASN A 239 -17.47 -25.13 -7.46
CA ASN A 239 -16.58 -25.12 -8.61
C ASN A 239 -16.18 -23.66 -8.96
N PRO A 240 -14.87 -23.33 -9.03
CA PRO A 240 -14.41 -21.99 -9.41
C PRO A 240 -14.75 -21.59 -10.85
N TYR A 241 -15.10 -22.56 -11.70
CA TYR A 241 -15.37 -22.37 -13.12
C TYR A 241 -16.87 -22.31 -13.48
N LYS A 242 -17.78 -22.09 -12.53
CA LYS A 242 -19.24 -22.07 -12.78
C LYS A 242 -19.68 -21.19 -13.97
N ASN A 243 -19.00 -20.07 -14.21
CA ASN A 243 -19.33 -19.12 -15.28
C ASN A 243 -18.43 -19.23 -16.52
N SER A 244 -17.43 -20.12 -16.47
CA SER A 244 -16.51 -20.37 -17.58
C SER A 244 -16.80 -21.75 -18.14
N ASN A 245 -16.78 -21.93 -19.46
CA ASN A 245 -16.98 -23.24 -20.12
C ASN A 245 -15.84 -24.25 -19.87
N LYS A 246 -15.02 -24.06 -18.83
CA LYS A 246 -13.92 -24.94 -18.44
C LYS A 246 -14.43 -26.00 -17.47
N THR A 247 -14.02 -27.24 -17.69
CA THR A 247 -14.39 -28.35 -16.82
C THR A 247 -13.55 -28.32 -15.53
N PRO A 248 -14.02 -28.93 -14.42
CA PRO A 248 -13.31 -28.91 -13.13
C PRO A 248 -11.95 -29.62 -13.13
N GLU A 249 -11.68 -30.43 -14.15
CA GLU A 249 -10.50 -31.30 -14.27
C GLU A 249 -9.36 -30.64 -15.06
N GLU A 250 -9.61 -29.49 -15.72
CA GLU A 250 -8.60 -28.64 -16.37
C GLU A 250 -8.12 -27.53 -15.44
#